data_AF-A0A966DFD3-F1
#
_entry.id   AF-A0A966DFD3-F1
#
_cell.length_a   1.000
_cell.length_b   1.000
_cell.length_c   1.000
_cell.angle_alpha   90.00
_cell.angle_beta   90.00
_cell.angle_gamma   90.00
#
_symmetry.space_group_name_H-M   'P 1'
#
loop_
_entity.id
_entity.type
_entity.pdbx_description
1 polymer ?
#
loop_
_entity_poly.entity_id
_entity_poly.type
_entity_poly.pdbx_seq_one_letter_code
_entity_poly.pdbx_strand_id
1 'polypeptide(L)'
;MGYTEDKIGTNRTFQGLHFKVTIPEIVEFPNRLELHYSFIYTQTGVKIDTLLEKCEIKDRLNHLQASFTEHILFTQGKREKAVINFEQGNKKIFLADSKIEFTYLCSNKKRVIISYMVDYSHNLMLKEISSYGIADIAYSKMLAIMNGLNNTSRKAEKDEEDTEVYSATVIQEYSDALRHEILFLKQGKGKKYKIVNGVKINMDKGIFTYLFELETELHLPDDAPVVVDTTNGIHAVGTVLTCEDFQIILLVDSDMGESVFAAYLMVEPWKLLEALNEHITSLKPNINRLAIKLIEEGPRLATNRELEKIPKGQEEVFNQLKHNDIVAVWGPPGTGKTYTMSQIAINYLRQGKTILIVSHSNVSVDGVIKKWWIWLVRR
;
A
#
# COMPACT_ATOMS: atom_id res chain seq x y z
N MET A 1 -18.96 15.81 -22.15
CA MET A 1 -20.04 16.76 -21.81
C MET A 1 -20.03 16.95 -20.31
N GLY A 2 -19.68 18.16 -19.85
CA GLY A 2 -19.62 18.47 -18.42
C GLY A 2 -21.04 18.57 -17.87
N TYR A 3 -21.37 17.71 -16.91
CA TYR A 3 -22.54 17.92 -16.07
C TYR A 3 -22.18 19.03 -15.08
N THR A 4 -22.66 20.24 -15.33
CA THR A 4 -22.57 21.36 -14.39
C THR A 4 -23.49 21.07 -13.21
N GLU A 5 -22.91 20.89 -12.02
CA GLU A 5 -23.68 20.80 -10.78
C GLU A 5 -24.32 22.16 -10.48
N ASP A 6 -25.64 22.18 -10.30
CA ASP A 6 -26.36 23.42 -10.02
C ASP A 6 -26.02 23.93 -8.62
N LYS A 7 -25.47 25.15 -8.58
CA LYS A 7 -25.11 25.84 -7.33
C LYS A 7 -26.38 26.28 -6.61
N ILE A 8 -26.63 25.69 -5.45
CA ILE A 8 -27.83 25.94 -4.62
C ILE A 8 -27.67 27.25 -3.82
N GLY A 9 -26.45 27.56 -3.37
CA GLY A 9 -26.19 28.79 -2.63
C GLY A 9 -24.79 28.89 -2.02
N THR A 10 -24.48 30.07 -1.49
CA THR A 10 -23.21 30.40 -0.84
C THR A 10 -23.46 31.13 0.47
N ASN A 11 -22.75 30.75 1.51
CA ASN A 11 -22.83 31.38 2.82
C ASN A 11 -21.43 31.60 3.41
N ARG A 12 -21.32 32.50 4.40
CA ARG A 12 -20.11 32.71 5.20
C ARG A 12 -20.24 32.14 6.62
N THR A 13 -21.37 31.53 6.93
CA THR A 13 -21.67 30.85 8.18
C THR A 13 -22.30 29.49 7.91
N PHE A 14 -22.33 28.63 8.92
CA PHE A 14 -23.00 27.32 8.86
C PHE A 14 -24.54 27.39 8.94
N GLN A 15 -25.12 28.59 8.86
CA GLN A 15 -26.55 28.77 8.99
C GLN A 15 -27.29 28.06 7.84
N GLY A 16 -28.26 27.20 8.20
CA GLY A 16 -29.05 26.41 7.26
C GLY A 16 -28.47 25.04 6.91
N LEU A 17 -27.28 24.69 7.40
CA LEU A 17 -26.73 23.34 7.29
C LEU A 17 -27.11 22.48 8.50
N HIS A 18 -27.21 21.16 8.29
CA HIS A 18 -27.47 20.18 9.36
C HIS A 18 -26.23 19.87 10.21
N PHE A 19 -25.09 20.46 9.86
CA PHE A 19 -23.83 20.34 10.59
C PHE A 19 -23.05 21.65 10.61
N LYS A 20 -22.08 21.71 11.52
CA LYS A 20 -21.00 22.69 11.55
C LYS A 20 -19.67 21.98 11.80
N VAL A 21 -18.57 22.58 11.37
CA VAL A 21 -17.22 22.10 11.72
C VAL A 21 -16.49 23.17 12.53
N THR A 22 -15.63 22.76 13.45
CA THR A 22 -14.69 23.69 14.09
C THR A 22 -13.66 24.14 13.07
N ILE A 23 -13.03 25.30 13.31
CA ILE A 23 -11.87 25.71 12.52
C ILE A 23 -10.80 24.62 12.68
N PRO A 24 -10.27 24.05 11.57
CA PRO A 24 -9.22 23.05 11.66
C PRO A 24 -7.94 23.61 12.28
N GLU A 25 -7.28 22.81 13.09
CA GLU A 25 -5.94 23.07 13.61
C GLU A 25 -4.92 22.37 12.72
N ILE A 26 -3.90 23.11 12.27
CA ILE A 26 -2.80 22.57 11.44
C ILE A 26 -1.71 22.05 12.36
N VAL A 27 -1.32 20.79 12.18
CA VAL A 27 -0.19 20.18 12.86
C VAL A 27 0.84 19.74 11.82
N GLU A 28 2.04 20.32 11.87
CA GLU A 28 3.12 20.03 10.92
C GLU A 28 4.12 19.01 11.50
N PHE A 29 4.42 17.98 10.72
CA PHE A 29 5.47 16.99 10.99
C PHE A 29 6.52 17.02 9.87
N PRO A 30 7.72 16.42 10.06
CA PRO A 30 8.77 16.42 9.03
C PRO A 30 8.32 15.86 7.67
N ASN A 31 7.46 14.83 7.66
CA ASN A 31 7.06 14.10 6.45
C ASN A 31 5.55 14.19 6.15
N ARG A 32 4.77 14.91 6.97
CA ARG A 32 3.31 14.99 6.81
C ARG A 32 2.72 16.24 7.46
N LEU A 33 1.52 16.60 7.04
CA LEU A 33 0.70 17.64 7.62
C LEU A 33 -0.66 17.07 8.00
N GLU A 34 -1.14 17.41 9.19
CA GLU A 34 -2.43 16.97 9.69
C GLU A 34 -3.36 18.16 9.92
N LEU A 35 -4.64 18.00 9.56
CA LEU A 35 -5.71 18.93 9.94
C LEU A 35 -6.63 18.27 10.95
N HIS A 36 -6.66 18.79 12.17
CA HIS A 36 -7.49 18.31 13.26
C HIS A 36 -8.74 19.17 13.38
N TYR A 37 -9.93 18.59 13.29
CA TYR A 37 -11.18 19.34 13.45
C TYR A 37 -12.27 18.49 14.10
N SER A 38 -13.37 19.13 14.51
CA SER A 38 -14.57 18.44 14.97
C SER A 38 -15.75 18.71 14.05
N PHE A 39 -16.44 17.65 13.65
CA PHE A 39 -17.74 17.70 12.98
C PHE A 39 -18.86 17.66 14.03
N ILE A 40 -19.85 18.56 13.92
CA ILE A 40 -20.89 18.74 14.93
C ILE A 40 -22.24 18.84 14.23
N TYR A 41 -23.15 17.91 14.53
CA TYR A 41 -24.53 17.97 14.05
C TYR A 41 -25.31 19.10 14.76
N THR A 42 -26.01 19.93 13.99
CA THR A 42 -26.71 21.13 14.51
C THR A 42 -28.22 20.94 14.63
N GLN A 43 -28.79 19.95 13.93
CA GLN A 43 -30.22 19.69 13.90
C GLN A 43 -30.56 18.39 14.63
N THR A 44 -31.38 18.47 15.67
CA THR A 44 -31.89 17.30 16.38
C THR A 44 -33.09 16.71 15.63
N GLY A 45 -33.03 15.42 15.28
CA GLY A 45 -34.14 14.65 14.70
C GLY A 45 -34.11 14.46 13.18
N VAL A 46 -33.21 15.13 12.46
CA VAL A 46 -33.03 14.94 11.01
C VAL A 46 -31.86 13.97 10.76
N LYS A 47 -32.14 12.81 10.15
CA LYS A 47 -31.13 11.78 9.83
C LYS A 47 -30.51 12.05 8.47
N ILE A 48 -29.47 12.88 8.42
CA ILE A 48 -28.67 13.11 7.20
C ILE A 48 -27.24 12.63 7.46
N ASP A 49 -26.89 11.51 6.85
CA ASP A 49 -25.52 10.99 6.86
C ASP A 49 -24.65 11.87 5.97
N THR A 50 -23.43 12.15 6.44
CA THR A 50 -22.51 13.08 5.77
C THR A 50 -21.16 12.43 5.58
N LEU A 51 -20.70 12.38 4.33
CA LEU A 51 -19.43 11.78 3.93
C LEU A 51 -18.45 12.90 3.57
N LEU A 52 -17.26 12.92 4.17
CA LEU A 52 -16.15 13.72 3.64
C LEU A 52 -15.60 13.00 2.40
N GLU A 53 -15.80 13.59 1.22
CA GLU A 53 -15.32 13.05 -0.05
C GLU A 53 -13.80 13.25 -0.19
N LYS A 54 -13.33 14.48 0.06
CA LYS A 54 -11.92 14.86 -0.03
C LYS A 54 -11.67 16.19 0.70
N CYS A 55 -10.41 16.42 1.04
CA CYS A 55 -9.90 17.74 1.40
C CYS A 55 -8.73 18.10 0.47
N GLU A 56 -8.62 19.35 0.07
CA GLU A 56 -7.62 19.81 -0.90
C GLU A 56 -6.94 21.06 -0.39
N ILE A 57 -5.60 21.10 -0.47
CA ILE A 57 -4.77 22.28 -0.22
C ILE A 57 -4.28 22.78 -1.57
N LYS A 58 -4.56 24.05 -1.86
CA LYS A 58 -4.02 24.75 -3.02
C LYS A 58 -3.05 25.82 -2.52
N ASP A 59 -1.77 25.64 -2.79
CA ASP A 59 -0.73 26.59 -2.38
C ASP A 59 -0.72 27.86 -3.27
N ARG A 60 0.06 28.86 -2.85
CA ARG A 60 0.26 30.12 -3.59
C ARG A 60 0.89 29.95 -4.99
N LEU A 61 1.52 28.80 -5.25
CA LEU A 61 2.11 28.43 -6.54
C LEU A 61 1.11 27.67 -7.43
N ASN A 62 -0.17 27.59 -7.01
CA ASN A 62 -1.23 26.80 -7.61
C ASN A 62 -0.98 25.28 -7.63
N HIS A 63 -0.04 24.77 -6.82
CA HIS A 63 0.05 23.33 -6.62
C HIS A 63 -1.15 22.87 -5.80
N LEU A 64 -1.88 21.92 -6.36
CA LEU A 64 -3.02 21.28 -5.72
C LEU A 64 -2.56 19.95 -5.12
N GLN A 65 -2.80 19.79 -3.82
CA GLN A 65 -2.59 18.54 -3.13
C GLN A 65 -3.89 18.11 -2.47
N ALA A 66 -4.40 16.94 -2.86
CA ALA A 66 -5.54 16.32 -2.21
C ALA A 66 -5.06 15.49 -1.01
N SER A 67 -5.86 15.47 0.05
CA SER A 67 -5.64 14.63 1.21
C SER A 67 -5.79 13.17 0.84
N PHE A 68 -5.00 12.32 1.48
CA PHE A 68 -5.13 10.87 1.39
C PHE A 68 -6.24 10.36 2.34
N THR A 69 -7.36 11.07 2.42
CA THR A 69 -8.44 10.72 3.33
C THR A 69 -9.27 9.60 2.73
N GLU A 70 -9.29 8.46 3.43
CA GLU A 70 -10.42 7.53 3.38
C GLU A 70 -11.71 8.32 3.64
N HIS A 71 -12.77 8.03 2.89
CA HIS A 71 -14.01 8.77 3.01
C HIS A 71 -14.53 8.70 4.46
N ILE A 72 -14.49 9.82 5.20
CA ILE A 72 -14.92 9.86 6.60
C ILE A 72 -16.45 9.96 6.61
N LEU A 73 -17.13 8.90 7.05
CA LEU A 73 -18.57 8.93 7.24
C LEU A 73 -18.88 9.37 8.67
N PHE A 74 -19.55 10.51 8.78
CA PHE A 74 -20.07 10.99 10.05
C PHE A 74 -21.46 10.39 10.24
N THR A 75 -21.64 9.54 11.24
CA THR A 75 -22.93 8.91 11.57
C THR A 75 -23.35 9.23 12.99
N GLN A 76 -24.51 9.89 13.14
CA GLN A 76 -25.26 10.04 14.38
C GLN A 76 -24.44 10.12 15.69
N GLY A 77 -23.90 11.31 15.96
CA GLY A 77 -23.40 11.73 17.26
C GLY A 77 -23.55 13.24 17.42
N LYS A 78 -23.48 13.80 18.64
CA LYS A 78 -23.49 15.27 18.79
C LYS A 78 -22.22 15.91 18.24
N ARG A 79 -21.08 15.23 18.31
CA ARG A 79 -19.76 15.72 17.89
C ARG A 79 -18.81 14.55 17.62
N GLU A 80 -18.12 14.59 16.49
CA GLU A 80 -17.08 13.62 16.10
C GLU A 80 -15.78 14.37 15.81
N LYS A 81 -14.63 13.78 16.18
CA LYS A 81 -13.31 14.34 15.83
C LYS A 81 -12.83 13.71 14.54
N ALA A 82 -12.20 14.49 13.68
CA ALA A 82 -11.65 14.04 12.42
C ALA A 82 -10.23 14.59 12.24
N VAL A 83 -9.37 13.75 11.65
CA VAL A 83 -7.98 14.09 11.33
C VAL A 83 -7.78 13.83 9.83
N ILE A 84 -7.27 14.82 9.12
CA ILE A 84 -6.97 14.73 7.68
C ILE A 84 -5.47 14.76 7.49
N ASN A 85 -4.94 13.77 6.78
CA ASN A 85 -3.51 13.64 6.54
C ASN A 85 -3.13 14.04 5.11
N PHE A 86 -2.05 14.81 5.00
CA PHE A 86 -1.37 15.17 3.76
C PHE A 86 0.09 14.71 3.85
N GLU A 87 0.52 13.82 2.95
CA GLU A 87 1.92 13.38 2.91
C GLU A 87 2.80 14.47 2.29
N GLN A 88 3.87 14.87 2.98
CA GLN A 88 4.88 15.76 2.40
C GLN A 88 5.95 14.85 1.77
N GLY A 89 5.84 14.62 0.45
CA GLY A 89 6.92 14.01 -0.33
C GLY A 89 8.11 14.96 -0.52
N ASN A 90 8.88 14.82 -1.60
CA ASN A 90 10.04 15.68 -1.90
C ASN A 90 9.69 17.18 -2.15
N LYS A 91 8.42 17.58 -2.11
CA LYS A 91 7.96 18.96 -2.30
C LYS A 91 7.23 19.44 -1.05
N LYS A 92 7.82 20.41 -0.35
CA LYS A 92 7.23 21.03 0.84
C LYS A 92 5.99 21.86 0.47
N ILE A 93 4.90 21.70 1.21
CA ILE A 93 3.68 22.49 1.04
C ILE A 93 3.91 23.91 1.57
N PHE A 94 3.67 24.94 0.75
CA PHE A 94 3.69 26.33 1.22
C PHE A 94 2.33 26.71 1.79
N LEU A 95 2.21 26.72 3.12
CA LEU A 95 0.94 26.96 3.80
C LEU A 95 0.51 28.43 3.81
N ALA A 96 1.45 29.37 3.90
CA ALA A 96 1.11 30.79 3.88
C ALA A 96 0.44 31.17 2.55
N ASP A 97 -0.73 31.81 2.64
CA ASP A 97 -1.58 32.20 1.51
C ASP A 97 -2.10 30.99 0.70
N SER A 98 -2.26 29.84 1.36
CA SER A 98 -2.91 28.66 0.76
C SER A 98 -4.42 28.66 1.01
N LYS A 99 -5.14 27.99 0.11
CA LYS A 99 -6.58 27.73 0.22
C LYS A 99 -6.80 26.26 0.57
N ILE A 100 -7.60 25.99 1.60
CA ILE A 100 -7.96 24.64 2.01
C ILE A 100 -9.46 24.43 1.77
N GLU A 101 -9.84 23.38 1.05
CA GLU A 101 -11.24 23.07 0.73
C GLU A 101 -11.63 21.69 1.23
N PHE A 102 -12.72 21.60 1.96
CA PHE A 102 -13.32 20.35 2.42
C PHE A 102 -14.60 20.10 1.61
N THR A 103 -14.69 18.94 0.96
CA THR A 103 -15.86 18.56 0.16
C THR A 103 -16.64 17.47 0.88
N TYR A 104 -17.89 17.76 1.23
CA TYR A 104 -18.81 16.84 1.88
C TYR A 104 -19.94 16.45 0.92
N LEU A 105 -20.31 15.17 0.92
CA LEU A 105 -21.50 14.65 0.26
C LEU A 105 -22.52 14.26 1.33
N CYS A 106 -23.78 14.68 1.15
CA CYS A 106 -24.84 14.51 2.14
C CYS A 106 -25.96 13.62 1.57
N SER A 107 -26.55 12.75 2.40
CA SER A 107 -27.60 11.80 1.96
C SER A 107 -28.88 12.49 1.47
N ASN A 108 -29.05 13.79 1.74
CA ASN A 108 -30.12 14.63 1.18
C ASN A 108 -29.80 15.18 -0.23
N LYS A 109 -28.93 14.52 -0.99
CA LYS A 109 -28.48 14.90 -2.34
C LYS A 109 -27.79 16.27 -2.44
N LYS A 110 -27.12 16.72 -1.38
CA LYS A 110 -26.35 17.97 -1.38
C LYS A 110 -24.86 17.73 -1.25
N ARG A 111 -24.07 18.40 -2.10
CA ARG A 111 -22.62 18.55 -1.93
C ARG A 111 -22.35 19.89 -1.25
N VAL A 112 -21.54 19.89 -0.20
CA VAL A 112 -21.16 21.09 0.55
C VAL A 112 -19.65 21.23 0.49
N ILE A 113 -19.16 22.38 0.02
CA ILE A 113 -17.73 22.71 -0.03
C ILE A 113 -17.46 23.82 0.98
N ILE A 114 -16.57 23.57 1.94
CA ILE A 114 -16.13 24.54 2.94
C ILE A 114 -14.71 24.98 2.59
N SER A 115 -14.52 26.27 2.34
CA SER A 115 -13.22 26.84 2.00
C SER A 115 -12.67 27.68 3.14
N TYR A 116 -11.41 27.41 3.49
CA TYR A 116 -10.59 28.20 4.39
C TYR A 116 -9.41 28.84 3.64
N MET A 117 -8.92 29.95 4.17
CA MET A 117 -7.71 30.63 3.71
C MET A 117 -6.71 30.65 4.87
N VAL A 118 -5.47 30.27 4.60
CA VAL A 118 -4.39 30.23 5.60
C VAL A 118 -3.63 31.56 5.55
N ASP A 119 -3.56 32.24 6.69
CA ASP A 119 -2.81 33.49 6.80
C ASP A 119 -1.28 33.25 6.90
N TYR A 120 -0.51 34.33 6.96
CA TYR A 120 0.96 34.27 7.11
C TYR A 120 1.42 33.71 8.46
N SER A 121 0.54 33.62 9.44
CA SER A 121 0.77 33.03 10.76
C SER A 121 0.21 31.61 10.87
N HIS A 122 -0.15 30.98 9.74
CA HIS A 122 -0.69 29.62 9.65
C HIS A 122 -2.06 29.44 10.31
N ASN A 123 -2.81 30.52 10.58
CA ASN A 123 -4.18 30.43 11.06
C ASN A 123 -5.16 30.28 9.90
N LEU A 124 -6.18 29.43 10.06
CA LEU A 124 -7.25 29.30 9.08
C LEU A 124 -8.38 30.29 9.34
N MET A 125 -8.79 30.99 8.28
CA MET A 125 -10.00 31.81 8.26
C MET A 125 -11.02 31.20 7.30
N LEU A 126 -12.26 30.99 7.78
CA LEU A 126 -13.36 30.54 6.93
C LEU A 126 -13.64 31.59 5.85
N LYS A 127 -13.54 31.19 4.58
CA LYS A 127 -13.74 32.07 3.43
C LYS A 127 -15.17 31.98 2.92
N GLU A 128 -15.64 30.77 2.65
CA GLU A 128 -16.92 30.52 1.99
C GLU A 128 -17.39 29.09 2.26
N ILE A 129 -18.71 28.91 2.31
CA ILE A 129 -19.38 27.62 2.27
C ILE A 129 -20.30 27.61 1.06
N SER A 130 -20.06 26.72 0.11
CA SER A 130 -20.89 26.55 -1.09
C SER A 130 -21.69 25.26 -1.02
N SER A 131 -22.94 25.28 -1.49
CA SER A 131 -23.79 24.08 -1.59
C SER A 131 -24.23 23.85 -3.04
N TYR A 132 -24.22 22.60 -3.48
CA TYR A 132 -24.56 22.16 -4.84
C TYR A 132 -25.49 20.94 -4.80
N GLY A 133 -26.28 20.75 -5.85
CA GLY A 133 -26.98 19.49 -6.07
C GLY A 133 -26.00 18.39 -6.49
N ILE A 134 -26.16 17.17 -5.99
CA ILE A 134 -25.33 16.04 -6.40
C ILE A 134 -25.91 15.39 -7.66
N ALA A 135 -25.06 15.13 -8.66
CA ALA A 135 -25.44 14.31 -9.83
C ALA A 135 -25.70 12.85 -9.45
N ASP A 136 -26.68 12.18 -10.07
CA ASP A 136 -27.12 10.83 -9.65
C ASP A 136 -25.98 9.78 -9.64
N ILE A 137 -24.97 9.92 -10.50
CA ILE A 137 -23.78 9.05 -10.53
C ILE A 137 -22.89 9.27 -9.30
N ALA A 138 -22.69 10.51 -8.86
CA ALA A 138 -21.93 10.80 -7.65
C ALA A 138 -22.70 10.38 -6.40
N TYR A 139 -24.03 10.53 -6.43
CA TYR A 139 -24.91 10.09 -5.35
C TYR A 139 -24.96 8.55 -5.23
N SER A 140 -24.97 7.81 -6.34
CA SER A 140 -24.94 6.35 -6.30
C SER A 140 -23.60 5.80 -5.78
N LYS A 141 -22.47 6.45 -6.13
CA LYS A 141 -21.17 6.15 -5.53
C LYS A 141 -21.15 6.41 -4.03
N MET A 142 -21.71 7.55 -3.59
CA MET A 142 -21.87 7.87 -2.18
C MET A 142 -22.71 6.82 -1.45
N LEU A 143 -23.85 6.40 -2.03
CA LEU A 143 -24.67 5.33 -1.46
C LEU A 143 -23.94 3.99 -1.39
N ALA A 144 -23.12 3.65 -2.38
CA ALA A 144 -22.30 2.44 -2.34
C ALA A 144 -21.27 2.49 -1.20
N ILE A 145 -20.62 3.63 -1.01
CA ILE A 145 -19.67 3.87 0.10
C ILE A 145 -20.42 3.81 1.45
N MET A 146 -21.54 4.51 1.58
CA MET A 146 -22.37 4.51 2.80
C MET A 146 -22.96 3.14 3.11
N ASN A 147 -23.40 2.35 2.12
CA ASN A 147 -23.88 1.00 2.34
C ASN A 147 -22.73 0.04 2.71
N GLY A 148 -21.53 0.26 2.17
CA GLY A 148 -20.32 -0.42 2.63
C GLY A 148 -20.04 -0.14 4.10
N LEU A 149 -20.17 1.12 4.52
CA LEU A 149 -19.92 1.60 5.89
C LEU A 149 -21.08 1.38 6.88
N ASN A 150 -22.33 1.22 6.41
CA ASN A 150 -23.51 0.91 7.25
C ASN A 150 -23.74 -0.62 7.40
N ASN A 151 -23.22 -1.45 6.49
CA ASN A 151 -23.25 -2.91 6.64
C ASN A 151 -22.30 -3.41 7.73
N THR A 152 -21.29 -2.61 8.11
CA THR A 152 -20.53 -2.71 9.35
C THR A 152 -21.47 -2.45 10.56
N SER A 153 -22.16 -1.30 10.60
CA SER A 153 -23.03 -0.93 11.75
C SER A 153 -24.23 -1.85 12.07
N ARG A 154 -24.67 -2.74 11.16
CA ARG A 154 -25.73 -3.74 11.43
C ARG A 154 -25.22 -5.14 11.78
N LYS A 155 -23.93 -5.42 11.57
CA LYS A 155 -23.24 -6.59 12.15
C LYS A 155 -22.51 -6.25 13.45
N ALA A 156 -22.39 -4.95 13.75
CA ALA A 156 -21.73 -4.37 14.90
C ALA A 156 -22.24 -4.77 16.29
N GLU A 157 -23.54 -5.00 16.47
CA GLU A 157 -24.08 -5.14 17.83
C GLU A 157 -23.81 -6.50 18.49
N LYS A 158 -23.18 -7.47 17.79
CA LYS A 158 -22.77 -8.73 18.43
C LYS A 158 -21.36 -9.24 18.09
N ASP A 159 -20.69 -8.77 17.03
CA ASP A 159 -19.41 -9.35 16.58
C ASP A 159 -18.24 -8.32 16.38
N GLU A 160 -18.43 -7.00 16.59
CA GLU A 160 -17.41 -5.98 16.22
C GLU A 160 -16.36 -5.65 17.31
N GLU A 161 -16.60 -5.93 18.59
CA GLU A 161 -15.56 -5.65 19.61
C GLU A 161 -14.35 -6.59 19.50
N ASP A 162 -14.54 -7.77 18.90
CA ASP A 162 -13.44 -8.71 18.64
C ASP A 162 -12.77 -8.45 17.28
N THR A 163 -13.47 -8.18 16.18
CA THR A 163 -12.81 -8.29 14.85
C THR A 163 -11.82 -7.15 14.50
N GLU A 164 -12.12 -5.89 14.81
CA GLU A 164 -11.19 -4.76 14.53
C GLU A 164 -9.96 -4.77 15.44
N VAL A 165 -10.15 -5.13 16.71
CA VAL A 165 -9.06 -5.28 17.70
C VAL A 165 -8.10 -6.39 17.27
N TYR A 166 -8.62 -7.50 16.72
CA TYR A 166 -7.78 -8.61 16.27
C TYR A 166 -6.98 -8.24 15.01
N SER A 167 -7.54 -7.48 14.06
CA SER A 167 -6.80 -7.05 12.87
C SER A 167 -5.64 -6.09 13.19
N ALA A 168 -5.88 -5.11 14.08
CA ALA A 168 -4.87 -4.15 14.50
C ALA A 168 -3.76 -4.81 15.34
N THR A 169 -4.12 -5.76 16.22
CA THR A 169 -3.15 -6.50 17.03
C THR A 169 -2.31 -7.45 16.18
N VAL A 170 -2.89 -8.16 15.22
CA VAL A 170 -2.15 -9.04 14.31
C VAL A 170 -1.22 -8.22 13.40
N ILE A 171 -1.68 -7.10 12.85
CA ILE A 171 -0.81 -6.22 12.04
C ILE A 171 0.37 -5.70 12.85
N GLN A 172 0.15 -5.32 14.12
CA GLN A 172 1.25 -4.93 15.01
C GLN A 172 2.21 -6.09 15.28
N GLU A 173 1.73 -7.30 15.50
CA GLU A 173 2.58 -8.48 15.70
C GLU A 173 3.50 -8.73 14.50
N TYR A 174 2.95 -8.70 13.27
CA TYR A 174 3.76 -8.82 12.06
C TYR A 174 4.74 -7.65 11.90
N SER A 175 4.30 -6.43 12.16
CA SER A 175 5.14 -5.23 12.09
C SER A 175 6.31 -5.29 13.09
N ASP A 176 6.06 -5.74 14.32
CA ASP A 176 7.08 -5.84 15.35
C ASP A 176 8.08 -6.97 15.05
N ALA A 177 7.59 -8.11 14.56
CA ALA A 177 8.45 -9.19 14.08
C ALA A 177 9.36 -8.73 12.93
N LEU A 178 8.81 -8.00 11.95
CA LEU A 178 9.59 -7.42 10.85
C LEU A 178 10.62 -6.41 11.34
N ARG A 179 10.26 -5.52 12.27
CA ARG A 179 11.20 -4.55 12.86
C ARG A 179 12.35 -5.24 13.60
N HIS A 180 12.06 -6.30 14.36
CA HIS A 180 13.10 -7.09 15.03
C HIS A 180 14.06 -7.74 14.02
N GLU A 181 13.54 -8.32 12.94
CA GLU A 181 14.37 -8.91 11.88
C GLU A 181 15.21 -7.82 11.17
N ILE A 182 14.61 -6.67 10.83
CA ILE A 182 15.32 -5.53 10.23
C ILE A 182 16.48 -5.08 11.13
N LEU A 183 16.25 -4.92 12.43
CA LEU A 183 17.31 -4.55 13.39
C LEU A 183 18.41 -5.61 13.47
N PHE A 184 18.04 -6.89 13.46
CA PHE A 184 18.99 -8.01 13.45
C PHE A 184 19.86 -8.00 12.19
N LEU A 185 19.25 -7.79 11.01
CA LEU A 185 19.95 -7.75 9.73
C LEU A 185 20.83 -6.50 9.59
N LYS A 186 20.39 -5.34 10.08
CA LYS A 186 21.19 -4.10 10.12
C LYS A 186 22.43 -4.20 11.00
N GLN A 187 22.44 -5.11 11.98
CA GLN A 187 23.63 -5.44 12.78
C GLN A 187 24.60 -6.38 12.03
N GLY A 188 24.37 -6.66 10.74
CA GLY A 188 25.19 -7.55 9.94
C GLY A 188 25.10 -9.00 10.40
N LYS A 189 24.00 -9.42 11.02
CA LYS A 189 23.78 -10.81 11.48
C LYS A 189 23.00 -11.67 10.49
N GLY A 190 22.66 -11.10 9.32
CA GLY A 190 22.03 -11.82 8.23
C GLY A 190 22.95 -12.86 7.57
N LYS A 191 22.41 -13.53 6.56
CA LYS A 191 23.19 -14.48 5.75
C LYS A 191 24.29 -13.73 5.00
N LYS A 192 25.54 -14.10 5.27
CA LYS A 192 26.73 -13.58 4.59
C LYS A 192 27.20 -14.59 3.55
N TYR A 193 27.49 -14.11 2.35
CA TYR A 193 28.12 -14.90 1.30
C TYR A 193 29.60 -14.52 1.25
N LYS A 194 30.47 -15.51 1.39
CA LYS A 194 31.90 -15.26 1.26
C LYS A 194 32.23 -15.08 -0.21
N ILE A 195 32.88 -13.97 -0.53
CA ILE A 195 33.37 -13.63 -1.86
C ILE A 195 34.89 -13.47 -1.79
N VAL A 196 35.60 -13.95 -2.80
CA VAL A 196 37.06 -14.03 -2.80
C VAL A 196 37.66 -13.45 -4.09
N ASN A 197 38.98 -13.23 -4.07
CA ASN A 197 39.73 -12.79 -5.24
C ASN A 197 39.15 -11.53 -5.90
N GLY A 198 38.75 -10.56 -5.07
CA GLY A 198 38.21 -9.29 -5.51
C GLY A 198 39.26 -8.47 -6.27
N VAL A 199 38.93 -7.97 -7.45
CA VAL A 199 39.80 -7.09 -8.24
C VAL A 199 39.04 -5.83 -8.63
N LYS A 200 39.64 -4.66 -8.40
CA LYS A 200 39.08 -3.39 -8.87
C LYS A 200 39.19 -3.34 -10.40
N ILE A 201 38.06 -3.16 -11.07
CA ILE A 201 37.98 -3.08 -12.54
C ILE A 201 38.06 -1.63 -13.00
N ASN A 202 37.32 -0.75 -12.33
CA ASN A 202 37.17 0.64 -12.74
C ASN A 202 36.75 1.54 -11.56
N MET A 203 36.95 2.84 -11.72
CA MET A 203 36.44 3.89 -10.86
C MET A 203 35.83 4.98 -11.75
N ASP A 204 34.54 5.28 -11.56
CA ASP A 204 33.88 6.42 -12.21
C ASP A 204 33.11 7.24 -11.17
N LYS A 205 33.36 8.56 -11.13
CA LYS A 205 32.63 9.52 -10.27
C LYS A 205 32.48 9.13 -8.80
N GLY A 206 33.45 8.43 -8.22
CA GLY A 206 33.41 7.98 -6.81
C GLY A 206 32.64 6.66 -6.58
N ILE A 207 32.24 5.98 -7.66
CA ILE A 207 31.74 4.60 -7.63
C ILE A 207 32.85 3.68 -8.11
N PHE A 208 33.13 2.63 -7.33
CA PHE A 208 34.17 1.66 -7.60
C PHE A 208 33.55 0.35 -8.08
N THR A 209 34.06 -0.19 -9.19
CA THR A 209 33.59 -1.47 -9.74
C THR A 209 34.54 -2.58 -9.35
N TYR A 210 34.02 -3.64 -8.75
CA TYR A 210 34.79 -4.80 -8.32
C TYR A 210 34.24 -6.09 -8.92
N LEU A 211 35.13 -6.96 -9.41
CA LEU A 211 34.81 -8.34 -9.75
C LEU A 211 35.23 -9.23 -8.58
N PHE A 212 34.35 -10.13 -8.16
CA PHE A 212 34.63 -11.15 -7.16
C PHE A 212 34.25 -12.55 -7.66
N GLU A 213 34.89 -13.55 -7.07
CA GLU A 213 34.55 -14.97 -7.24
C GLU A 213 33.70 -15.46 -6.05
N LEU A 214 32.70 -16.29 -6.34
CA LEU A 214 31.78 -16.90 -5.40
C LEU A 214 32.20 -18.33 -5.07
N GLU A 215 32.19 -18.71 -3.79
CA GLU A 215 32.44 -20.10 -3.39
C GLU A 215 31.23 -21.02 -3.63
N THR A 216 30.01 -20.43 -3.66
CA THR A 216 28.75 -21.13 -3.88
C THR A 216 27.93 -20.38 -4.93
N GLU A 217 27.25 -21.12 -5.80
CA GLU A 217 26.35 -20.53 -6.80
C GLU A 217 25.32 -19.63 -6.12
N LEU A 218 25.24 -18.39 -6.60
CA LEU A 218 24.36 -17.36 -6.08
C LEU A 218 23.75 -16.63 -7.28
N HIS A 219 22.42 -16.48 -7.27
CA HIS A 219 21.71 -15.72 -8.29
C HIS A 219 21.11 -14.48 -7.66
N LEU A 220 21.69 -13.32 -7.96
CA LEU A 220 21.15 -12.02 -7.59
C LEU A 220 20.70 -11.28 -8.85
N PRO A 221 19.56 -10.58 -8.79
CA PRO A 221 19.14 -9.75 -9.91
C PRO A 221 20.09 -8.55 -10.07
N ASP A 222 20.14 -8.02 -11.30
CA ASP A 222 20.81 -6.75 -11.58
C ASP A 222 20.20 -5.64 -10.71
N ASP A 223 21.02 -4.67 -10.31
CA ASP A 223 20.70 -3.59 -9.38
C ASP A 223 20.31 -4.06 -7.96
N ALA A 224 20.46 -5.35 -7.63
CA ALA A 224 20.23 -5.83 -6.27
C ALA A 224 21.15 -5.07 -5.31
N PRO A 225 20.61 -4.43 -4.28
CA PRO A 225 21.44 -3.64 -3.40
C PRO A 225 22.18 -4.56 -2.42
N VAL A 226 23.44 -4.23 -2.16
CA VAL A 226 24.38 -5.07 -1.41
C VAL A 226 25.26 -4.24 -0.49
N VAL A 227 25.78 -4.89 0.54
CA VAL A 227 26.84 -4.40 1.42
C VAL A 227 27.99 -5.39 1.38
N VAL A 228 29.20 -4.88 1.28
CA VAL A 228 30.44 -5.66 1.25
C VAL A 228 31.27 -5.32 2.47
N ASP A 229 31.53 -6.33 3.30
CA ASP A 229 32.42 -6.23 4.46
C ASP A 229 33.72 -6.94 4.17
N THR A 230 34.79 -6.19 4.09
CA THR A 230 36.14 -6.73 3.92
C THR A 230 36.73 -7.19 5.26
N THR A 231 37.67 -8.13 5.21
CA THR A 231 38.35 -8.63 6.43
C THR A 231 39.22 -7.58 7.10
N ASN A 232 39.60 -6.51 6.40
CA ASN A 232 40.34 -5.37 6.94
C ASN A 232 39.43 -4.25 7.51
N GLY A 233 38.11 -4.49 7.61
CA GLY A 233 37.17 -3.62 8.30
C GLY A 233 36.54 -2.51 7.45
N ILE A 234 36.73 -2.53 6.12
CA ILE A 234 36.04 -1.62 5.21
C ILE A 234 34.61 -2.13 4.99
N HIS A 235 33.65 -1.24 5.26
CA HIS A 235 32.24 -1.39 4.91
C HIS A 235 31.97 -0.58 3.63
N ALA A 236 31.50 -1.24 2.58
CA ALA A 236 31.12 -0.60 1.33
C ALA A 236 29.67 -0.91 0.98
N VAL A 237 28.91 0.11 0.56
CA VAL A 237 27.50 -0.06 0.14
C VAL A 237 27.41 0.07 -1.37
N GLY A 238 26.59 -0.76 -1.99
CA GLY A 238 26.58 -0.87 -3.43
C GLY A 238 25.40 -1.61 -4.04
N THR A 239 25.54 -1.94 -5.31
CA THR A 239 24.56 -2.71 -6.10
C THR A 239 25.27 -3.77 -6.93
N VAL A 240 24.55 -4.84 -7.27
CA VAL A 240 24.99 -5.85 -8.23
C VAL A 240 24.88 -5.27 -9.64
N LEU A 241 26.01 -5.20 -10.36
CA LEU A 241 25.98 -4.90 -11.79
C LEU A 241 25.57 -6.15 -12.58
N THR A 242 26.14 -7.30 -12.22
CA THR A 242 25.88 -8.59 -12.87
C THR A 242 26.28 -9.73 -11.93
N CYS A 243 25.53 -10.83 -11.93
CA CYS A 243 25.84 -12.04 -11.16
C CYS A 243 25.62 -13.27 -12.06
N GLU A 244 26.71 -13.90 -12.51
CA GLU A 244 26.69 -15.06 -13.41
C GLU A 244 27.56 -16.18 -12.84
N ASP A 245 26.99 -17.39 -12.75
CA ASP A 245 27.64 -18.61 -12.27
C ASP A 245 28.36 -18.44 -10.90
N PHE A 246 29.69 -18.34 -10.94
CA PHE A 246 30.59 -18.18 -9.80
C PHE A 246 31.27 -16.82 -9.76
N GLN A 247 30.75 -15.83 -10.50
CA GLN A 247 31.31 -14.48 -10.57
C GLN A 247 30.24 -13.44 -10.31
N ILE A 248 30.65 -12.37 -9.62
CA ILE A 248 29.78 -11.24 -9.32
C ILE A 248 30.53 -9.93 -9.53
N ILE A 249 29.89 -8.99 -10.22
CA ILE A 249 30.40 -7.64 -10.41
C ILE A 249 29.55 -6.68 -9.56
N LEU A 250 30.23 -5.89 -8.74
CA LEU A 250 29.61 -4.98 -7.78
C LEU A 250 30.02 -3.54 -8.06
N LEU A 251 29.05 -2.62 -7.96
CA LEU A 251 29.28 -1.18 -7.92
C LEU A 251 29.17 -0.72 -6.48
N VAL A 252 30.24 -0.21 -5.88
CA VAL A 252 30.27 0.20 -4.47
C VAL A 252 30.73 1.65 -4.28
N ASP A 253 30.34 2.26 -3.17
CA ASP A 253 30.61 3.67 -2.83
C ASP A 253 31.98 3.92 -2.17
N SER A 254 32.71 2.86 -1.84
CA SER A 254 33.94 2.93 -1.04
C SER A 254 35.07 2.14 -1.69
N ASP A 255 36.28 2.71 -1.68
CA ASP A 255 37.48 2.05 -2.19
C ASP A 255 37.96 0.97 -1.21
N MET A 256 37.99 -0.28 -1.68
CA MET A 256 38.48 -1.45 -0.93
C MET A 256 39.92 -1.83 -1.27
N GLY A 257 40.60 -1.02 -2.09
CA GLY A 257 41.93 -1.28 -2.65
C GLY A 257 41.90 -1.90 -4.04
N GLU A 258 43.07 -2.14 -4.63
CA GLU A 258 43.19 -2.75 -5.97
C GLU A 258 42.85 -4.24 -5.99
N SER A 259 43.14 -4.94 -4.88
CA SER A 259 42.86 -6.37 -4.71
C SER A 259 42.32 -6.65 -3.32
N VAL A 260 41.24 -7.43 -3.23
CA VAL A 260 40.58 -7.85 -1.99
C VAL A 260 40.64 -9.37 -1.89
N PHE A 261 41.45 -9.89 -0.96
CA PHE A 261 41.63 -11.35 -0.82
C PHE A 261 40.31 -12.07 -0.49
N ALA A 262 39.56 -11.53 0.47
CA ALA A 262 38.25 -12.05 0.86
C ALA A 262 37.38 -10.93 1.44
N ALA A 263 36.09 -11.03 1.20
CA ALA A 263 35.06 -10.19 1.77
C ALA A 263 33.77 -10.99 2.01
N TYR A 264 32.82 -10.37 2.70
CA TYR A 264 31.50 -10.90 2.97
C TYR A 264 30.46 -10.01 2.30
N LEU A 265 29.77 -10.59 1.33
CA LEU A 265 28.63 -9.99 0.66
C LEU A 265 27.35 -10.22 1.47
N MET A 266 26.63 -9.15 1.73
CA MET A 266 25.29 -9.15 2.28
C MET A 266 24.39 -8.46 1.26
N VAL A 267 23.49 -9.19 0.62
CA VAL A 267 22.39 -8.57 -0.11
C VAL A 267 21.56 -7.84 0.92
N GLU A 268 21.20 -6.57 0.73
CA GLU A 268 20.41 -5.81 1.71
C GLU A 268 19.06 -6.50 1.96
N PRO A 269 18.96 -7.39 2.95
CA PRO A 269 17.77 -8.22 3.06
C PRO A 269 16.69 -7.40 3.80
N TRP A 270 17.09 -6.35 4.53
CA TRP A 270 16.21 -5.52 5.31
C TRP A 270 15.44 -4.51 4.48
N LYS A 271 15.93 -4.01 3.32
CA LYS A 271 15.19 -3.01 2.54
C LYS A 271 13.85 -3.57 2.04
N LEU A 272 13.83 -4.83 1.61
CA LEU A 272 12.58 -5.50 1.25
C LEU A 272 11.66 -5.69 2.46
N LEU A 273 12.22 -5.96 3.64
CA LEU A 273 11.44 -6.06 4.87
C LEU A 273 10.93 -4.70 5.33
N GLU A 274 11.67 -3.61 5.12
CA GLU A 274 11.24 -2.24 5.37
C GLU A 274 10.06 -1.87 4.47
N ALA A 275 10.20 -2.11 3.16
CA ALA A 275 9.11 -1.90 2.21
C ALA A 275 7.88 -2.76 2.57
N LEU A 276 8.08 -4.02 2.96
CA LEU A 276 7.00 -4.90 3.42
C LEU A 276 6.32 -4.36 4.68
N ASN A 277 7.10 -3.87 5.64
CA ASN A 277 6.59 -3.29 6.88
C ASN A 277 5.78 -2.01 6.62
N GLU A 278 6.27 -1.12 5.75
CA GLU A 278 5.53 0.06 5.29
C GLU A 278 4.22 -0.36 4.60
N HIS A 279 4.28 -1.36 3.73
CA HIS A 279 3.09 -1.88 3.05
C HIS A 279 2.08 -2.46 4.04
N ILE A 280 2.49 -3.33 4.97
CA ILE A 280 1.59 -3.96 5.96
C ILE A 280 0.96 -2.91 6.88
N THR A 281 1.73 -1.94 7.34
CA THR A 281 1.22 -0.87 8.22
C THR A 281 0.34 0.14 7.47
N SER A 282 0.45 0.21 6.13
CA SER A 282 -0.44 1.01 5.28
C SER A 282 -1.75 0.30 4.87
N LEU A 283 -1.91 -1.00 5.20
CA LEU A 283 -3.10 -1.77 4.84
C LEU A 283 -4.33 -1.24 5.56
N LYS A 284 -5.44 -1.18 4.83
CA LYS A 284 -6.74 -0.71 5.32
C LYS A 284 -7.75 -1.85 5.22
N PRO A 285 -8.37 -2.33 6.32
CA PRO A 285 -9.29 -3.48 6.30
C PRO A 285 -10.41 -3.39 5.28
N ASN A 286 -10.91 -2.17 5.07
CA ASN A 286 -12.03 -1.90 4.17
C ASN A 286 -11.63 -1.84 2.69
N ILE A 287 -10.33 -1.66 2.38
CA ILE A 287 -9.82 -1.56 1.00
C ILE A 287 -9.06 -2.84 0.63
N ASN A 288 -8.17 -3.27 1.51
CA ASN A 288 -7.26 -4.40 1.31
C ASN A 288 -7.83 -5.69 1.88
N ARG A 289 -9.13 -5.94 1.68
CA ARG A 289 -9.85 -7.07 2.29
C ARG A 289 -9.15 -8.42 2.06
N LEU A 290 -8.64 -8.65 0.85
CA LEU A 290 -7.90 -9.89 0.53
C LEU A 290 -6.56 -9.99 1.26
N ALA A 291 -5.83 -8.89 1.40
CA ALA A 291 -4.54 -8.88 2.09
C ALA A 291 -4.73 -9.10 3.60
N ILE A 292 -5.72 -8.46 4.20
CA ILE A 292 -6.04 -8.64 5.62
C ILE A 292 -6.57 -10.04 5.88
N LYS A 293 -7.49 -10.52 5.03
CA LYS A 293 -7.95 -11.91 5.07
C LYS A 293 -6.79 -12.90 4.96
N LEU A 294 -5.79 -12.63 4.11
CA LEU A 294 -4.59 -13.47 4.02
C LEU A 294 -3.72 -13.40 5.28
N ILE A 295 -3.55 -12.24 5.90
CA ILE A 295 -2.76 -12.07 7.13
C ILE A 295 -3.43 -12.78 8.31
N GLU A 296 -4.75 -12.67 8.42
CA GLU A 296 -5.54 -13.25 9.52
C GLU A 296 -5.84 -14.74 9.33
N GLU A 297 -6.28 -15.14 8.14
CA GLU A 297 -6.69 -16.51 7.84
C GLU A 297 -5.54 -17.35 7.27
N GLY A 298 -4.50 -16.75 6.69
CA GLY A 298 -3.37 -17.46 6.10
C GLY A 298 -2.74 -18.50 7.02
N PRO A 299 -2.36 -18.13 8.27
CA PRO A 299 -1.86 -19.10 9.25
C PRO A 299 -2.85 -20.23 9.55
N ARG A 300 -4.16 -19.97 9.42
CA ARG A 300 -5.26 -20.94 9.64
C ARG A 300 -5.57 -21.80 8.41
N LEU A 301 -5.12 -21.40 7.21
CA LEU A 301 -5.19 -22.23 6.00
C LEU A 301 -4.24 -23.43 6.08
N ALA A 302 -3.23 -23.37 6.96
CA ALA A 302 -2.42 -24.52 7.29
C ALA A 302 -3.27 -25.57 8.00
N THR A 303 -3.32 -26.78 7.43
CA THR A 303 -4.05 -27.90 8.01
C THR A 303 -3.09 -28.97 8.49
N ASN A 304 -3.31 -29.47 9.71
CA ASN A 304 -2.62 -30.65 10.23
C ASN A 304 -3.31 -31.96 9.80
N ARG A 305 -4.24 -31.90 8.84
CA ARG A 305 -4.87 -33.10 8.29
C ARG A 305 -3.83 -33.95 7.57
N GLU A 306 -3.93 -35.26 7.76
CA GLU A 306 -3.13 -36.23 7.01
C GLU A 306 -3.28 -36.00 5.50
N LEU A 307 -2.16 -36.07 4.77
CA LEU A 307 -2.08 -35.86 3.31
C LEU A 307 -3.06 -36.71 2.50
N GLU A 308 -3.50 -37.85 3.05
CA GLU A 308 -4.46 -38.76 2.44
C GLU A 308 -5.89 -38.20 2.43
N LYS A 309 -6.23 -37.37 3.43
CA LYS A 309 -7.55 -36.77 3.61
C LYS A 309 -7.69 -35.40 2.95
N ILE A 310 -6.61 -34.88 2.36
CA ILE A 310 -6.63 -33.63 1.61
C ILE A 310 -7.24 -33.91 0.23
N PRO A 311 -8.29 -33.19 -0.18
CA PRO A 311 -8.86 -33.31 -1.53
C PRO A 311 -7.78 -33.13 -2.62
N LYS A 312 -7.76 -34.03 -3.61
CA LYS A 312 -6.71 -34.11 -4.64
C LYS A 312 -7.27 -33.92 -6.04
N GLY A 313 -6.42 -33.47 -6.95
CA GLY A 313 -6.74 -33.37 -8.37
C GLY A 313 -7.04 -31.95 -8.84
N GLN A 314 -6.93 -31.75 -10.16
CA GLN A 314 -7.12 -30.42 -10.76
C GLN A 314 -8.57 -29.95 -10.66
N GLU A 315 -9.55 -30.85 -10.77
CA GLU A 315 -10.97 -30.51 -10.66
C GLU A 315 -11.31 -29.88 -9.30
N GLU A 316 -10.71 -30.41 -8.23
CA GLU A 316 -10.89 -29.87 -6.90
C GLU A 316 -10.30 -28.47 -6.76
N VAL A 317 -9.19 -28.17 -7.42
CA VAL A 317 -8.65 -26.80 -7.47
C VAL A 317 -9.68 -25.85 -8.09
N PHE A 318 -10.32 -26.24 -9.18
CA PHE A 318 -11.39 -25.43 -9.79
C PHE A 318 -12.63 -25.32 -8.91
N ASN A 319 -12.94 -26.36 -8.13
CA ASN A 319 -14.03 -26.33 -7.16
C ASN A 319 -13.74 -25.32 -6.04
N GLN A 320 -12.55 -25.38 -5.45
CA GLN A 320 -12.10 -24.45 -4.41
C GLN A 320 -12.10 -22.99 -4.90
N LEU A 321 -11.68 -22.75 -6.15
CA LEU A 321 -11.68 -21.41 -6.76
C LEU A 321 -13.08 -20.80 -6.97
N LYS A 322 -14.15 -21.61 -6.96
CA LYS A 322 -15.54 -21.10 -7.04
C LYS A 322 -16.07 -20.62 -5.70
N HIS A 323 -15.54 -21.17 -4.60
CA HIS A 323 -16.11 -20.99 -3.27
C HIS A 323 -15.24 -20.15 -2.34
N ASN A 324 -13.95 -19.99 -2.64
CA ASN A 324 -13.01 -19.31 -1.77
C ASN A 324 -12.30 -18.16 -2.48
N ASP A 325 -12.07 -17.08 -1.72
CA ASP A 325 -11.31 -15.91 -2.16
C ASP A 325 -9.80 -16.19 -2.26
N ILE A 326 -9.31 -17.11 -1.43
CA ILE A 326 -7.89 -17.50 -1.32
C ILE A 326 -7.82 -19.03 -1.41
N VAL A 327 -7.01 -19.54 -2.34
CA VAL A 327 -6.83 -20.98 -2.56
C VAL A 327 -5.34 -21.31 -2.58
N ALA A 328 -4.90 -22.12 -1.62
CA ALA A 328 -3.54 -22.66 -1.59
C ALA A 328 -3.51 -24.01 -2.35
N VAL A 329 -2.69 -24.09 -3.39
CA VAL A 329 -2.52 -25.31 -4.18
C VAL A 329 -1.14 -25.89 -3.94
N TRP A 330 -1.10 -27.07 -3.33
CA TRP A 330 0.14 -27.82 -3.17
C TRP A 330 0.23 -28.94 -4.21
N GLY A 331 1.43 -29.14 -4.76
CA GLY A 331 1.68 -30.21 -5.73
C GLY A 331 3.14 -30.64 -5.71
N PRO A 332 3.45 -31.95 -5.58
CA PRO A 332 4.79 -32.49 -5.74
C PRO A 332 5.42 -32.14 -7.11
N PRO A 333 6.74 -32.32 -7.30
CA PRO A 333 7.39 -32.21 -8.61
C PRO A 333 6.68 -33.07 -9.67
N GLY A 334 6.54 -32.57 -10.90
CA GLY A 334 5.91 -33.31 -12.01
C GLY A 334 4.38 -33.37 -12.03
N THR A 335 3.68 -32.88 -11.00
CA THR A 335 2.19 -32.97 -10.90
C THR A 335 1.41 -31.95 -11.73
N GLY A 336 2.08 -31.25 -12.65
CA GLY A 336 1.42 -30.34 -13.58
C GLY A 336 0.98 -28.99 -12.99
N LYS A 337 1.55 -28.51 -11.87
CA LYS A 337 1.24 -27.19 -11.28
C LYS A 337 1.15 -26.04 -12.31
N THR A 338 2.16 -25.92 -13.17
CA THR A 338 2.20 -24.92 -14.25
C THR A 338 1.05 -25.09 -15.24
N TYR A 339 0.68 -26.34 -15.56
CA TYR A 339 -0.47 -26.62 -16.41
C TYR A 339 -1.78 -26.19 -15.74
N THR A 340 -1.97 -26.53 -14.47
CA THR A 340 -3.15 -26.13 -13.69
C THR A 340 -3.28 -24.60 -13.62
N MET A 341 -2.20 -23.88 -13.31
CA MET A 341 -2.18 -22.41 -13.31
C MET A 341 -2.54 -21.82 -14.67
N SER A 342 -2.03 -22.40 -15.76
CA SER A 342 -2.35 -21.96 -17.13
C SER A 342 -3.85 -22.13 -17.43
N GLN A 343 -4.44 -23.26 -17.03
CA GLN A 343 -5.87 -23.53 -17.22
C GLN A 343 -6.76 -22.58 -16.41
N ILE A 344 -6.35 -22.27 -15.17
CA ILE A 344 -7.03 -21.26 -14.33
C ILE A 344 -7.00 -19.89 -15.01
N ALA A 345 -5.84 -19.47 -15.52
CA ALA A 345 -5.70 -18.21 -16.23
C ALA A 345 -6.58 -18.16 -17.49
N ILE A 346 -6.55 -19.20 -18.33
CA ILE A 346 -7.41 -19.30 -19.51
C ILE A 346 -8.89 -19.20 -19.14
N ASN A 347 -9.32 -19.87 -18.07
CA ASN A 347 -10.71 -19.88 -17.64
C ASN A 347 -11.21 -18.47 -17.25
N TYR A 348 -10.44 -17.70 -16.48
CA TYR A 348 -10.84 -16.35 -16.09
C TYR A 348 -10.74 -15.34 -17.24
N LEU A 349 -9.77 -15.50 -18.16
CA LEU A 349 -9.71 -14.70 -19.38
C LEU A 349 -10.93 -14.91 -20.29
N ARG A 350 -11.40 -16.17 -20.43
CA ARG A 350 -12.63 -16.48 -21.17
C ARG A 350 -13.87 -15.81 -20.59
N GLN A 351 -13.84 -15.51 -19.30
CA GLN A 351 -14.90 -14.76 -18.61
C GLN A 351 -14.73 -13.23 -18.74
N GLY A 352 -13.74 -12.76 -19.51
CA GLY A 352 -13.46 -11.33 -19.70
C GLY A 352 -12.74 -10.67 -18.52
N LYS A 353 -12.14 -11.44 -17.60
CA LYS A 353 -11.42 -10.88 -16.45
C LYS A 353 -9.96 -10.58 -16.79
N THR A 354 -9.39 -9.58 -16.12
CA THR A 354 -7.96 -9.30 -16.12
C THR A 354 -7.24 -10.15 -15.08
N ILE A 355 -6.00 -10.58 -15.38
CA ILE A 355 -5.23 -11.50 -14.52
C ILE A 355 -3.83 -10.94 -14.31
N LEU A 356 -3.35 -11.00 -13.07
CA LEU A 356 -1.96 -10.76 -12.69
C LEU A 356 -1.30 -12.10 -12.31
N ILE A 357 -0.17 -12.42 -12.94
CA ILE A 357 0.62 -13.62 -12.65
C ILE A 357 1.99 -13.15 -12.15
N VAL A 358 2.38 -13.61 -10.96
CA VAL A 358 3.65 -13.26 -10.31
C VAL A 358 4.37 -14.55 -9.94
N SER A 359 5.70 -14.58 -10.12
CA SER A 359 6.55 -15.68 -9.67
C SER A 359 7.94 -15.15 -9.29
N HIS A 360 8.66 -15.91 -8.47
CA HIS A 360 10.03 -15.61 -8.06
C HIS A 360 11.05 -15.78 -9.20
N SER A 361 10.71 -16.51 -10.28
CA SER A 361 11.62 -16.67 -11.43
C SER A 361 10.92 -16.38 -12.75
N ASN A 362 11.63 -15.68 -13.63
CA ASN A 362 11.18 -15.38 -14.99
C ASN A 362 10.84 -16.67 -15.76
N VAL A 363 11.63 -17.74 -15.58
CA VAL A 363 11.41 -19.06 -16.19
C VAL A 363 10.05 -19.66 -15.79
N SER A 364 9.60 -19.45 -14.56
CA SER A 364 8.30 -19.95 -14.10
C SER A 364 7.12 -19.19 -14.71
N VAL A 365 7.28 -17.89 -14.93
CA VAL A 365 6.28 -17.06 -15.63
C VAL A 365 6.21 -17.46 -17.11
N ASP A 366 7.35 -17.58 -17.78
CA ASP A 366 7.46 -18.00 -19.17
C ASP A 366 6.82 -19.36 -19.43
N GLY A 367 6.95 -20.30 -18.49
CA GLY A 367 6.31 -21.62 -18.57
C GLY A 367 4.78 -21.54 -18.63
N VAL A 368 4.17 -20.60 -17.91
CA VAL A 368 2.71 -20.37 -17.92
C VAL A 368 2.30 -19.66 -19.21
N ILE A 369 3.05 -18.63 -19.63
CA ILE A 369 2.76 -17.85 -20.83
C ILE A 369 2.91 -18.69 -22.12
N LYS A 370 3.95 -19.54 -22.24
CA LYS A 370 4.14 -20.40 -23.42
C LYS A 370 2.96 -21.34 -23.64
N LYS A 371 2.41 -21.92 -22.57
CA LYS A 371 1.22 -22.78 -22.66
C LYS A 371 -0.04 -22.00 -23.05
N TRP A 372 -0.14 -20.76 -22.56
CA TRP A 372 -1.21 -19.84 -22.95
C TRP A 372 -1.15 -19.46 -24.43
N TRP A 373 0.04 -19.12 -24.95
CA TRP A 373 0.26 -18.81 -26.37
C TRP A 373 -0.16 -19.96 -27.29
N ILE A 374 0.22 -21.19 -26.95
CA ILE A 374 -0.17 -22.40 -27.70
C ILE A 374 -1.69 -22.57 -27.75
N TRP A 375 -2.41 -22.17 -26.70
CA TRP A 375 -3.87 -22.19 -26.68
C TRP A 375 -4.48 -21.10 -27.58
N LEU A 376 -3.87 -19.92 -27.62
CA LEU A 376 -4.35 -18.75 -28.36
C LEU A 376 -4.19 -18.93 -29.89
N VAL A 377 -3.09 -19.56 -30.32
CA VAL A 377 -2.76 -19.83 -31.73
C VAL A 377 -3.54 -21.04 -32.30
N ARG A 378 -4.12 -21.89 -31.44
CA ARG A 378 -4.97 -23.03 -31.85
C ARG A 378 -6.46 -22.70 -32.00
N ARG A 379 -6.82 -21.43 -31.81
CA ARG A 379 -8.09 -20.83 -32.25
C ARG A 379 -7.87 -20.13 -33.57
#